data_AF-A0A7U3UTF5-F1
#
_entry.id   AF-A0A7U3UTF5-F1
#
_cell.length_a   1.000
_cell.length_b   1.000
_cell.length_c   1.000
_cell.angle_alpha   90.00
_cell.angle_beta   90.00
_cell.angle_gamma   90.00
#
_symmetry.space_group_name_H-M   'P 1'
#
loop_
_entity.id
_entity.type
_entity.pdbx_description
1 polymer ?
#
loop_
_entity_poly.entity_id
_entity_poly.type
_entity_poly.pdbx_seq_one_letter_code
_entity_poly.pdbx_strand_id
1 'polypeptide(L)'
;MASHTTHPHKAPLGHSIPSHRVLGWCSHCPDRSLAEEVMAWQLDAQDRHAEEDADGPFGAATQWETCPECGYVGALSVVEITVRTTTGPKKAGGWKYCLNCEAVPQEAVCAGS
;
A
#
# COMPACT_ATOMS: atom_id res chain seq x y z
N MET A 1 54.39 18.59 10.41
CA MET A 1 53.45 17.44 10.54
C MET A 1 52.79 17.54 11.90
N ALA A 2 51.50 17.85 11.94
CA ALA A 2 50.68 17.74 13.14
C ALA A 2 49.26 17.37 12.71
N SER A 3 48.75 16.31 13.35
CA SER A 3 47.69 15.44 12.87
C SER A 3 46.32 16.13 12.81
N HIS A 4 45.63 15.97 11.68
CA HIS A 4 44.18 16.19 11.59
C HIS A 4 43.50 15.04 12.34
N THR A 5 43.13 15.28 13.60
CA THR A 5 42.29 14.36 14.36
C THR A 5 40.88 14.45 13.79
N THR A 6 40.49 13.47 12.98
CA THR A 6 39.12 13.32 12.47
C THR A 6 38.18 13.14 13.65
N HIS A 7 37.40 14.16 13.98
CA HIS A 7 36.32 14.03 14.97
C HIS A 7 35.23 13.14 14.37
N PRO A 8 34.85 12.02 15.03
CA PRO A 8 33.66 11.29 14.64
C PRO A 8 32.49 12.27 14.70
N HIS A 9 31.73 12.38 13.61
CA HIS A 9 30.60 13.30 13.44
C HIS A 9 29.62 13.20 14.62
N LYS A 10 29.87 13.95 15.69
CA LYS A 10 28.86 14.27 16.70
C LYS A 10 27.95 15.26 16.02
N ALA A 11 26.80 14.77 15.53
CA ALA A 11 25.72 15.66 15.13
C ALA A 11 25.48 16.64 16.30
N PRO A 12 25.40 17.95 16.05
CA PRO A 12 25.14 18.91 17.12
C PRO A 12 23.84 18.50 17.83
N LEU A 13 23.80 18.65 19.15
CA LEU A 13 22.60 18.30 19.94
C LEU A 13 21.38 19.03 19.37
N GLY A 14 20.28 18.32 19.17
CA GLY A 14 19.05 18.85 18.56
C GLY A 14 18.86 18.52 17.07
N HIS A 15 19.90 18.10 16.35
CA HIS A 15 19.73 17.71 14.95
C HIS A 15 19.04 16.36 14.78
N SER A 16 18.11 16.30 13.83
CA SER A 16 17.46 15.06 13.41
C SER A 16 18.34 14.32 12.41
N ILE A 17 19.03 13.27 12.86
CA ILE A 17 19.76 12.33 12.00
C ILE A 17 18.87 11.75 10.88
N PRO A 18 17.63 11.28 11.13
CA PRO A 18 16.80 10.74 10.06
C PRO A 18 16.46 11.80 9.00
N SER A 19 16.19 13.04 9.41
CA SER A 19 15.91 14.13 8.46
C SER A 19 17.13 14.46 7.61
N HIS A 20 18.33 14.43 8.18
CA HIS A 20 19.56 14.58 7.37
C HIS A 20 19.77 13.44 6.36
N ARG A 21 19.32 12.23 6.67
CA ARG A 21 19.43 11.10 5.74
C ARG A 21 18.44 11.18 4.58
N VAL A 22 17.20 11.60 4.86
CA VAL A 22 16.12 11.60 3.87
C VAL A 22 16.02 12.95 3.15
N LEU A 23 15.97 14.05 3.91
CA LEU A 23 15.74 15.41 3.40
C LEU A 23 17.06 16.17 3.12
N GLY A 24 18.18 15.70 3.67
CA GLY A 24 19.49 16.37 3.61
C GLY A 24 19.69 17.47 4.68
N TRP A 25 18.65 17.82 5.44
CA TRP A 25 18.67 18.87 6.47
C TRP A 25 17.60 18.60 7.56
N CYS A 26 17.60 19.40 8.63
CA CYS A 26 16.54 19.42 9.64
C CYS A 26 16.28 20.85 10.13
N SER A 27 15.25 21.05 10.96
CA SER A 27 14.85 22.34 11.54
C SER A 27 15.91 23.01 12.44
N HIS A 28 16.96 22.29 12.82
CA HIS A 28 18.08 22.86 13.57
C HIS A 28 19.23 23.34 12.66
N CYS A 29 19.13 23.12 11.34
CA CYS A 29 20.04 23.73 10.37
C CYS A 29 19.80 25.24 10.25
N PRO A 30 20.83 26.04 9.90
CA PRO A 30 20.65 27.45 9.58
C PRO A 30 19.59 27.63 8.48
N ASP A 31 18.77 28.67 8.63
CA ASP A 31 17.72 29.06 7.66
C ASP A 31 16.66 27.99 7.40
N ARG A 32 16.47 27.06 8.34
CA ARG A 32 15.42 26.03 8.30
C ARG A 32 14.50 26.14 9.50
N SER A 33 13.23 25.83 9.28
CA SER A 33 12.19 25.83 10.31
C SER A 33 11.57 24.45 10.49
N LEU A 34 10.94 24.24 11.65
CA LEU A 34 10.17 23.03 11.92
C LEU A 34 9.01 22.83 10.94
N ALA A 35 8.33 23.92 10.56
CA ALA A 35 7.24 23.87 9.60
C ALA A 35 7.70 23.35 8.23
N GLU A 36 8.86 23.82 7.75
CA GLU A 36 9.44 23.32 6.51
C GLU A 36 9.82 21.84 6.62
N GLU A 37 10.41 21.41 7.75
CA GLU A 37 10.81 20.01 7.94
C GLU A 37 9.59 19.08 7.93
N VAL A 38 8.50 19.48 8.61
CA VAL A 38 7.24 18.72 8.60
C VAL A 38 6.61 18.66 7.21
N MET A 39 6.59 19.78 6.47
CA MET A 39 6.09 19.79 5.10
C MET A 39 6.91 18.90 4.17
N ALA A 40 8.23 18.90 4.32
CA ALA A 40 9.12 18.06 3.51
C ALA A 40 8.90 16.56 3.80
N TRP A 41 8.72 16.18 5.07
CA TRP A 41 8.31 14.82 5.43
C TRP A 41 6.94 14.43 4.89
N GLN A 42 5.98 15.35 4.88
CA GLN A 42 4.66 15.12 4.31
C GLN A 42 4.74 14.87 2.79
N LEU A 43 5.55 15.65 2.08
CA LEU A 43 5.77 15.49 0.63
C LEU A 43 6.51 14.18 0.32
N ASP A 44 7.55 13.83 1.09
CA ASP A 44 8.24 12.54 0.98
C ASP A 44 7.27 11.36 1.20
N ALA A 45 6.38 11.46 2.19
CA ALA A 45 5.35 10.46 2.42
C ALA A 45 4.38 10.37 1.23
N GLN A 46 3.91 11.50 0.71
CA GLN A 46 3.03 11.52 -0.46
C GLN A 46 3.71 10.90 -1.69
N ASP A 47 4.99 11.17 -1.93
CA ASP A 47 5.73 10.59 -3.04
C ASP A 47 5.88 9.07 -2.90
N ARG A 48 6.27 8.60 -1.71
CA ARG A 48 6.36 7.15 -1.41
C ARG A 48 5.03 6.41 -1.55
N HIS A 49 3.91 7.09 -1.32
CA HIS A 49 2.57 6.53 -1.39
C HIS A 49 1.80 6.97 -2.66
N ALA A 50 2.45 7.66 -3.60
CA ALA A 50 1.80 8.14 -4.82
C ALA A 50 1.25 6.99 -5.69
N GLU A 51 1.85 5.80 -5.60
CA GLU A 51 1.40 4.60 -6.28
C GLU A 51 0.24 3.88 -5.55
N GLU A 52 0.06 4.13 -4.25
CA GLU A 52 -1.04 3.57 -3.45
C GLU A 52 -2.34 4.39 -3.61
N ASP A 53 -2.20 5.71 -3.79
CA ASP A 53 -3.32 6.63 -4.06
C ASP A 53 -3.73 6.68 -5.54
N ALA A 54 -2.89 6.15 -6.43
CA ALA A 54 -3.31 5.85 -7.79
C ALA A 54 -4.28 4.67 -7.72
N ASP A 55 -5.57 4.96 -7.83
CA ASP A 55 -6.65 3.99 -8.09
C ASP A 55 -6.29 3.21 -9.36
N GLY A 56 -5.47 2.18 -9.15
CA GLY A 56 -4.70 1.52 -10.19
C GLY A 56 -5.62 0.86 -11.21
N PRO A 57 -5.06 0.28 -12.29
CA PRO A 57 -5.90 -0.43 -13.23
C PRO A 57 -6.61 -1.63 -12.60
N PHE A 58 -6.26 -2.05 -11.39
CA PHE A 58 -6.87 -3.20 -10.69
C PHE A 58 -7.80 -2.75 -9.57
N GLY A 59 -9.04 -3.26 -9.57
CA GLY A 59 -9.97 -3.16 -8.46
C GLY A 59 -10.42 -4.55 -8.01
N ALA A 60 -10.52 -4.77 -6.70
CA ALA A 60 -11.08 -6.00 -6.14
C ALA A 60 -12.30 -5.66 -5.26
N ALA A 61 -13.39 -6.39 -5.46
CA ALA A 61 -14.60 -6.29 -4.63
C ALA A 61 -14.87 -7.65 -4.01
N THR A 62 -15.24 -7.66 -2.72
CA THR A 62 -15.61 -8.88 -2.00
C THR A 62 -17.08 -8.81 -1.59
N GLN A 63 -17.82 -9.87 -1.89
CA GLN A 63 -19.20 -10.09 -1.46
C GLN A 63 -19.26 -11.32 -0.57
N TRP A 64 -20.21 -11.33 0.37
CA TRP A 64 -20.42 -12.44 1.29
C TRP A 64 -21.75 -13.12 0.99
N GLU A 65 -21.69 -14.40 0.68
CA GLU A 65 -22.84 -15.21 0.26
C GLU A 65 -23.01 -16.44 1.18
N THR A 66 -24.17 -17.10 1.04
CA THR A 66 -24.38 -18.43 1.64
C THR A 66 -23.58 -19.48 0.88
N CYS A 67 -22.87 -20.35 1.60
CA CYS A 67 -22.13 -21.43 0.97
C CYS A 67 -23.08 -22.51 0.41
N PRO A 68 -22.98 -22.87 -0.89
CA PRO A 68 -23.81 -23.92 -1.47
C PRO A 68 -23.46 -25.32 -0.96
N GLU A 69 -22.22 -25.55 -0.51
CA GLU A 69 -21.74 -26.86 -0.06
C GLU A 69 -22.16 -27.18 1.39
N CYS A 70 -22.04 -26.22 2.30
CA CYS A 70 -22.36 -26.43 3.72
C CYS A 70 -23.59 -25.67 4.23
N GLY A 71 -24.21 -24.83 3.39
CA GLY A 71 -25.41 -24.05 3.73
C GLY A 71 -25.20 -22.89 4.71
N TYR A 72 -23.96 -22.61 5.13
CA TYR A 72 -23.69 -21.56 6.13
C TYR A 72 -23.80 -20.17 5.50
N VAL A 73 -24.62 -19.31 6.09
CA VAL A 73 -24.91 -17.95 5.61
C VAL A 73 -23.73 -17.02 5.87
N GLY A 74 -23.32 -16.27 4.85
CA GLY A 74 -22.23 -15.29 4.96
C GLY A 74 -20.83 -15.90 5.12
N ALA A 75 -20.68 -17.22 4.93
CA ALA A 75 -19.39 -17.88 4.99
C ALA A 75 -18.66 -17.92 3.64
N LEU A 76 -19.35 -17.74 2.51
CA LEU A 76 -18.74 -17.77 1.20
C LEU A 76 -18.23 -16.37 0.82
N SER A 77 -16.92 -16.21 0.80
CA SER A 77 -16.27 -15.04 0.20
C SER A 77 -16.28 -15.18 -1.32
N VAL A 78 -16.92 -14.24 -2.01
CA VAL A 78 -16.91 -14.13 -3.47
C VAL A 78 -16.12 -12.88 -3.85
N VAL A 79 -14.92 -13.09 -4.38
CA VAL A 79 -14.04 -11.99 -4.79
C VAL A 79 -14.12 -11.83 -6.30
N GLU A 80 -14.39 -10.62 -6.77
CA GLU A 80 -14.32 -10.24 -8.17
C GLU A 80 -13.14 -9.29 -8.41
N ILE A 81 -12.34 -9.61 -9.41
CA ILE A 81 -11.21 -8.79 -9.86
C ILE A 81 -11.64 -8.07 -11.14
N THR A 82 -11.54 -6.75 -11.12
CA THR A 82 -11.81 -5.87 -12.25
C THR A 82 -10.52 -5.20 -12.70
N VAL A 83 -10.38 -5.05 -14.02
CA VAL A 83 -9.32 -4.25 -14.64
C VAL A 83 -9.95 -3.08 -15.38
N ARG A 84 -9.54 -1.87 -15.04
CA ARG A 84 -9.90 -0.64 -15.76
C ARG A 84 -9.11 -0.59 -17.07
N THR A 85 -9.83 -0.61 -18.18
CA THR A 85 -9.27 -0.45 -19.53
C THR A 85 -9.69 0.90 -20.10
N THR A 86 -9.09 1.30 -21.23
CA THR A 86 -9.53 2.48 -22.00
C THR A 86 -10.99 2.39 -22.49
N THR A 87 -11.56 1.18 -22.51
CA THR A 87 -12.96 0.91 -22.89
C THR A 87 -13.89 0.77 -21.69
N GLY A 88 -13.40 1.05 -20.47
CA GLY A 88 -14.12 0.87 -19.20
C GLY A 88 -13.65 -0.35 -18.40
N PRO A 89 -14.23 -0.60 -17.21
CA PRO A 89 -13.89 -1.73 -16.36
C PRO A 89 -14.30 -3.06 -16.99
N LYS A 90 -13.42 -4.05 -16.93
CA LYS A 90 -13.63 -5.42 -17.39
C LYS A 90 -13.39 -6.39 -16.24
N LYS A 91 -14.22 -7.42 -16.09
CA LYS A 91 -13.95 -8.53 -15.18
C LYS A 91 -12.74 -9.31 -15.68
N ALA A 92 -11.69 -9.37 -14.88
CA ALA A 92 -10.48 -10.13 -15.18
C ALA A 92 -10.51 -11.53 -14.56
N GLY A 93 -11.30 -11.72 -13.50
CA GLY A 93 -11.45 -12.99 -12.83
C GLY A 93 -12.07 -12.84 -11.46
N GLY A 94 -11.84 -13.85 -10.62
CA GLY A 94 -12.36 -13.90 -9.28
C GLY A 94 -12.20 -15.29 -8.68
N TRP A 95 -12.51 -15.42 -7.40
CA TRP A 95 -12.54 -16.71 -6.72
C TRP A 95 -13.66 -16.75 -5.69
N LYS A 96 -14.03 -17.98 -5.31
CA LYS A 96 -14.96 -18.25 -4.22
C LYS A 96 -14.28 -19.12 -3.18
N TYR A 97 -14.44 -18.80 -1.90
CA TYR A 97 -13.88 -19.60 -0.80
C TYR A 97 -14.80 -19.56 0.42
N CYS A 98 -15.17 -20.72 0.95
CA CYS A 98 -15.99 -20.81 2.15
C CYS A 98 -15.12 -20.84 3.41
N LEU A 99 -15.26 -19.85 4.28
CA LEU A 99 -14.54 -19.78 5.56
C LEU A 99 -15.02 -20.82 6.59
N ASN A 100 -16.15 -21.50 6.34
CA ASN A 100 -16.71 -22.49 7.27
C ASN A 100 -16.32 -23.93 6.92
N CYS A 101 -16.45 -24.33 5.65
CA CYS A 101 -16.16 -25.70 5.21
C CYS A 101 -14.98 -25.81 4.25
N GLU A 102 -14.27 -24.70 3.98
CA GLU A 102 -13.10 -24.62 3.10
C GLU A 102 -13.37 -25.00 1.63
N ALA A 103 -14.65 -25.14 1.26
CA ALA A 103 -15.01 -25.39 -0.12
C ALA A 103 -14.62 -24.23 -1.04
N VAL A 104 -14.25 -24.59 -2.27
CA VAL A 104 -13.98 -23.69 -3.40
C VAL A 104 -15.02 -23.98 -4.49
N PRO A 105 -16.27 -23.47 -4.38
CA PRO A 105 -17.30 -23.73 -5.36
C PRO A 105 -16.89 -23.16 -6.72
N GLN A 106 -16.77 -24.01 -7.73
CA GLN A 106 -16.53 -23.56 -9.09
C GLN A 106 -17.83 -23.03 -9.70
N GLU A 107 -17.73 -22.02 -10.56
CA GLU A 107 -18.85 -21.69 -11.45
C GLU A 107 -19.08 -22.88 -12.38
N ALA A 108 -20.34 -23.28 -12.55
CA ALA A 108 -20.68 -24.31 -13.53
C ALA A 108 -20.26 -23.81 -14.91
N VAL A 109 -19.17 -24.37 -15.45
CA VAL A 109 -18.83 -24.17 -16.86
C VAL A 109 -19.95 -24.84 -17.63
N CYS A 110 -20.81 -24.05 -18.28
CA CYS A 110 -21.73 -24.57 -19.29
C CYS A 110 -20.88 -25.24 -20.37
N ALA A 111 -20.67 -26.56 -20.25
CA ALA A 111 -20.22 -27.39 -21.34
C ALA A 111 -21.30 -27.28 -22.42
N GLY A 112 -21.00 -26.54 -23.48
CA GLY A 112 -21.89 -26.38 -24.62
C GLY A 112 -22.29 -27.74 -25.18
N SER A 113 -23.59 -28.00 -25.19
CA SER A 113 -24.23 -29.05 -25.97
C SER A 113 -24.17 -28.76 -27.46
#